data_AF-A0A944QSG0-F1
#
_entry.id   AF-A0A944QSG0-F1
#
_cell.length_a   1.000
_cell.length_b   1.000
_cell.length_c   1.000
_cell.angle_alpha   90.00
_cell.angle_beta   90.00
_cell.angle_gamma   90.00
#
_symmetry.space_group_name_H-M   'P 1'
#
loop_
_entity.id
_entity.type
_entity.pdbx_description
1 polymer ?
#
loop_
_entity_poly.entity_id
_entity_poly.type
_entity_poly.pdbx_seq_one_letter_code
_entity_poly.pdbx_strand_id
1 'polypeptide(L)'
;MKTITQNPYRVLGLFGNSSERELQKQLGIIKRFAEINKHKTFDSDLDLLGPISRNLDDVSLAASKIEQAQNKAHYSLFWFVNTNPIDQLALTSLKDNNLQKAISVWQKTLKGNVTARNHSSYQNLSTLLIALSAVNGKIDATRLRQGIEIKGQLLESNSFADFIELVGGNSQHLDAHSISAAFADELIANLATVNGASSCLSSSELVSLFSGLSQGARKHISNKFTEEPLANVESRIDEVCAKRKTTPINANAFGKSLYLSTKDDLAFLESTLGPDDTQYQLVANKLADEILQCSIVYFNELMESDETDPGDEALLIAKYAESIGATGPTRLRIEENMETIQEWVDDKPERERHKAIADDVAAVAAQLKMFHDRSATIMGCEKLVTSCAPKLSNIKNALGADDEFYLRIADTVVGNALGELIDIFNTAQSAAMARRIEPISFADTVGNIVSVVNKMTSIAMSREARQRLVRNKEIIDNVDEQLKSLKKRASGGCYVATMVYGDYDHPNVVVLRRFRDTTLSCTAAGRAFIRVYYAISPRLVALLKEQDWIHRPIRYLLDRFTRCIA
;
A
#
# COMPACT_ATOMS: atom_id res chain seq x y z
N MET A 1 41.84 28.20 8.59
CA MET A 1 42.81 27.49 7.73
C MET A 1 44.17 27.37 8.44
N LYS A 2 44.22 26.60 9.54
CA LYS A 2 45.40 26.46 10.39
C LYS A 2 46.62 25.88 9.65
N THR A 3 46.42 24.97 8.70
CA THR A 3 47.53 24.32 7.97
C THR A 3 48.30 25.28 7.06
N ILE A 4 47.70 26.43 6.72
CA ILE A 4 48.38 27.52 6.02
C ILE A 4 48.93 28.54 7.04
N THR A 5 48.13 28.99 8.01
CA THR A 5 48.55 30.04 8.95
C THR A 5 49.58 29.54 9.98
N GLN A 6 49.64 28.25 10.27
CA GLN A 6 50.63 27.62 11.15
C GLN A 6 51.46 26.58 10.39
N ASN A 7 51.59 26.78 9.07
CA ASN A 7 52.38 25.90 8.23
C ASN A 7 53.84 25.82 8.75
N PRO A 8 54.48 24.65 8.81
CA PRO A 8 55.86 24.52 9.27
C PRO A 8 56.86 25.43 8.53
N TYR A 9 56.73 25.54 7.20
CA TYR A 9 57.59 26.42 6.40
C TYR A 9 57.39 27.90 6.76
N ARG A 10 56.15 28.30 7.09
CA ARG A 10 55.85 29.66 7.59
C ARG A 10 56.51 29.92 8.94
N VAL A 11 56.37 28.99 9.90
CA VAL A 11 56.97 29.10 11.24
C VAL A 11 58.49 29.24 11.12
N LEU A 12 59.11 28.47 10.23
CA LEU A 12 60.56 28.45 10.00
C LEU A 12 61.09 29.61 9.13
N GLY A 13 60.21 30.44 8.55
CA GLY A 13 60.63 31.55 7.68
C GLY A 13 61.26 31.04 6.36
N LEU A 14 60.66 30.00 5.77
CA LEU A 14 61.13 29.32 4.56
C LEU A 14 60.05 29.32 3.46
N PHE A 15 60.48 29.02 2.24
CA PHE A 15 59.59 28.61 1.15
C PHE A 15 59.51 27.07 1.11
N GLY A 16 58.46 26.51 0.51
CA GLY A 16 58.24 25.05 0.45
C GLY A 16 59.36 24.30 -0.28
N ASN A 17 60.06 24.96 -1.20
CA ASN A 17 61.19 24.43 -1.95
C ASN A 17 62.56 24.80 -1.38
N SER A 18 62.62 25.26 -0.13
CA SER A 18 63.89 25.55 0.54
C SER A 18 64.71 24.27 0.80
N SER A 19 66.01 24.36 0.60
CA SER A 19 66.96 23.28 0.82
C SER A 19 67.20 22.99 2.30
N GLU A 20 67.70 21.79 2.61
CA GLU A 20 68.09 21.42 3.97
C GLU A 20 69.13 22.39 4.56
N ARG A 21 70.05 22.89 3.73
CA ARG A 21 71.04 23.90 4.13
C ARG A 21 70.37 25.21 4.58
N GLU A 22 69.33 25.64 3.88
CA GLU A 22 68.58 26.85 4.25
C GLU A 22 67.76 26.64 5.51
N LEU A 23 67.19 25.44 5.70
CA LEU A 23 66.53 25.06 6.96
C LEU A 23 67.49 25.18 8.15
N GLN A 24 68.67 24.55 8.08
CA GLN A 24 69.67 24.63 9.16
C GLN A 24 70.14 26.07 9.41
N LYS A 25 70.30 26.87 8.34
CA LYS A 25 70.62 28.29 8.44
C LYS A 25 69.52 29.06 9.18
N GLN A 26 68.25 28.86 8.82
CA GLN A 26 67.13 29.54 9.48
C GLN A 26 66.97 29.14 10.93
N LEU A 27 67.11 27.85 11.25
CA LEU A 27 67.11 27.38 12.64
C LEU A 27 68.21 28.07 13.47
N GLY A 28 69.41 28.23 12.91
CA GLY A 28 70.50 28.95 13.57
C GLY A 28 70.19 30.43 13.80
N ILE A 29 69.54 31.10 12.83
CA ILE A 29 69.11 32.50 12.97
C ILE A 29 68.03 32.62 14.05
N ILE A 30 66.97 31.81 13.98
CA ILE A 30 65.85 31.88 14.93
C ILE A 30 66.34 31.64 16.36
N LYS A 31 67.19 30.62 16.59
CA LYS A 31 67.76 30.32 17.91
C LYS A 31 68.52 31.51 18.50
N ARG A 32 69.42 32.14 17.72
CA ARG A 32 70.20 33.30 18.17
C ARG A 32 69.33 34.52 18.50
N PHE A 33 68.24 34.73 17.76
CA PHE A 33 67.31 35.83 18.05
C PHE A 33 66.46 35.54 19.29
N ALA A 34 66.06 34.28 19.50
CA ALA A 34 65.36 33.85 20.69
C ALA A 34 66.20 34.01 21.97
N GLU A 35 67.50 33.71 21.93
CA GLU A 35 68.45 33.91 23.05
C GLU A 35 68.50 35.35 23.57
N ILE A 36 68.23 36.34 22.71
CA ILE A 36 68.21 37.77 23.05
C ILE A 36 66.79 38.33 23.23
N ASN A 37 65.78 37.48 23.37
CA ASN A 37 64.36 37.85 23.48
C ASN A 37 63.88 38.79 22.34
N LYS A 38 64.37 38.57 21.11
CA LYS A 38 63.93 39.33 19.92
C LYS A 38 63.34 38.39 18.87
N HIS A 39 62.46 38.93 18.03
CA HIS A 39 61.92 38.23 16.87
C HIS A 39 62.55 38.72 15.57
N LYS A 40 62.76 37.81 14.64
CA LYS A 40 63.22 38.10 13.27
C LYS A 40 62.04 37.96 12.31
N THR A 41 61.91 38.94 11.41
CA THR A 41 61.04 38.86 10.24
C THR A 41 61.83 38.32 9.03
N PHE A 42 61.16 37.52 8.21
CA PHE A 42 61.73 36.87 7.04
C PHE A 42 61.00 37.29 5.76
N ASP A 43 61.62 37.03 4.60
CA ASP A 43 61.04 37.39 3.31
C ASP A 43 59.81 36.56 2.93
N SER A 44 59.64 35.39 3.54
CA SER A 44 58.45 34.56 3.40
C SER A 44 57.31 34.94 4.37
N ASP A 45 57.50 35.96 5.20
CA ASP A 45 56.47 36.44 6.13
C ASP A 45 55.43 37.25 5.38
N LEU A 46 54.19 36.77 5.40
CA LEU A 46 53.04 37.41 4.79
C LEU A 46 52.11 37.92 5.88
N ASP A 47 52.04 39.25 6.03
CA ASP A 47 51.21 39.93 7.03
C ASP A 47 49.72 39.64 6.84
N LEU A 48 49.29 39.41 5.59
CA LEU A 48 47.91 39.08 5.22
C LEU A 48 47.37 37.79 5.88
N LEU A 49 48.26 36.91 6.37
CA LEU A 49 47.89 35.65 7.04
C LEU A 49 47.80 35.80 8.58
N GLY A 50 47.87 37.04 9.08
CA GLY A 50 47.78 37.35 10.50
C GLY A 50 49.09 37.13 11.26
N PRO A 51 49.10 37.30 12.59
CA PRO A 51 50.30 37.18 13.39
C PRO A 51 50.87 35.75 13.37
N ILE A 52 52.18 35.64 13.59
CA ILE A 52 52.88 34.36 13.69
C ILE A 52 53.67 34.29 15.00
N SER A 53 53.52 33.17 15.71
CA SER A 53 54.36 32.83 16.86
C SER A 53 55.60 32.06 16.38
N ARG A 54 56.77 32.44 16.90
CA ARG A 54 58.05 31.76 16.70
C ARG A 54 58.77 31.59 18.03
N ASN A 55 58.18 30.83 18.93
CA ASN A 55 58.89 30.38 20.13
C ASN A 55 59.76 29.14 19.78
N LEU A 56 60.70 28.78 20.65
CA LEU A 56 61.63 27.69 20.38
C LEU A 56 60.93 26.32 20.23
N ASP A 57 59.84 26.11 20.95
CA ASP A 57 59.07 24.86 20.91
C ASP A 57 58.31 24.71 19.58
N ASP A 58 57.61 25.77 19.14
CA ASP A 58 56.91 25.86 17.85
C ASP A 58 57.88 25.62 16.69
N VAL A 59 59.09 26.19 16.78
CA VAL A 59 60.14 26.07 15.76
C VAL A 59 60.70 24.64 15.72
N SER A 60 60.93 24.03 16.88
CA SER A 60 61.37 22.63 16.97
C SER A 60 60.32 21.67 16.41
N LEU A 61 59.05 21.88 16.77
CA LEU A 61 57.92 21.10 16.26
C LEU A 61 57.70 21.30 14.75
N ALA A 62 57.88 22.52 14.23
CA ALA A 62 57.80 22.79 12.82
C ALA A 62 58.93 22.05 12.06
N ALA A 63 60.16 22.08 12.58
CA ALA A 63 61.29 21.39 11.96
C ALA A 63 61.08 19.86 11.90
N SER A 64 60.61 19.24 13.00
CA SER A 64 60.33 17.79 13.01
C SER A 64 59.22 17.39 12.04
N LYS A 65 58.19 18.25 11.90
CA LYS A 65 57.09 18.00 10.94
C LYS A 65 57.58 17.91 9.50
N ILE A 66 58.62 18.64 9.10
CA ILE A 66 59.16 18.62 7.74
C ILE A 66 60.48 17.86 7.64
N GLU A 67 60.75 16.92 8.54
CA GLU A 67 61.96 16.08 8.46
C GLU A 67 61.80 14.99 7.38
N GLN A 68 60.62 14.37 7.31
CA GLN A 68 60.31 13.31 6.36
C GLN A 68 59.88 13.85 4.99
N ALA A 69 60.33 13.20 3.92
CA ALA A 69 60.08 13.62 2.54
C ALA A 69 58.57 13.71 2.20
N GLN A 70 57.76 12.76 2.69
CA GLN A 70 56.31 12.76 2.52
C GLN A 70 55.66 14.00 3.17
N ASN A 71 56.08 14.35 4.38
CA ASN A 71 55.55 15.52 5.07
C ASN A 71 56.06 16.83 4.43
N LYS A 72 57.29 16.87 3.93
CA LYS A 72 57.80 18.01 3.12
C LYS A 72 56.88 18.27 1.94
N ALA A 73 56.53 17.23 1.18
CA ALA A 73 55.59 17.32 0.08
C ALA A 73 54.18 17.78 0.54
N HIS A 74 53.63 17.14 1.56
CA HIS A 74 52.29 17.46 2.08
C HIS A 74 52.18 18.91 2.58
N TYR A 75 53.07 19.35 3.48
CA TYR A 75 53.04 20.72 4.01
C TYR A 75 53.37 21.77 2.94
N SER A 76 54.15 21.41 1.92
CA SER A 76 54.41 22.29 0.78
C SER A 76 53.17 22.56 -0.06
N LEU A 77 52.22 21.62 -0.16
CA LEU A 77 50.94 21.84 -0.85
C LEU A 77 50.13 22.99 -0.24
N PHE A 78 50.34 23.28 1.04
CA PHE A 78 49.70 24.36 1.79
C PHE A 78 50.60 25.59 1.98
N TRP A 79 51.74 25.66 1.29
CA TRP A 79 52.66 26.80 1.38
C TRP A 79 53.18 27.27 0.01
N PHE A 80 53.86 28.42 0.02
CA PHE A 80 54.38 29.06 -1.18
C PHE A 80 55.77 28.53 -1.54
N VAL A 81 56.04 28.43 -2.84
CA VAL A 81 57.36 28.10 -3.41
C VAL A 81 57.89 29.29 -4.20
N ASN A 82 59.21 29.45 -4.25
CA ASN A 82 59.87 30.49 -5.03
C ASN A 82 60.91 29.86 -5.96
N THR A 83 60.57 29.71 -7.24
CA THR A 83 61.38 28.93 -8.20
C THR A 83 61.88 29.77 -9.37
N ASN A 84 61.10 30.77 -9.80
CA ASN A 84 61.40 31.55 -10.98
C ASN A 84 61.10 33.06 -10.76
N PRO A 85 61.50 33.95 -11.70
CA PRO A 85 61.26 35.38 -11.55
C PRO A 85 59.78 35.78 -11.46
N ILE A 86 58.87 34.94 -11.98
CA ILE A 86 57.42 35.19 -11.91
C ILE A 86 56.94 35.01 -10.47
N ASP A 87 57.35 33.92 -9.82
CA ASP A 87 57.05 33.66 -8.41
C ASP A 87 57.63 34.75 -7.52
N GLN A 88 58.89 35.13 -7.75
CA GLN A 88 59.54 36.20 -7.00
C GLN A 88 58.76 37.53 -7.12
N LEU A 89 58.36 37.92 -8.35
CA LEU A 89 57.57 39.12 -8.59
C LEU A 89 56.21 39.11 -7.88
N ALA A 90 55.53 37.97 -7.90
CA ALA A 90 54.23 37.80 -7.25
C ALA A 90 54.36 37.82 -5.72
N LEU A 91 55.35 37.12 -5.16
CA LEU A 91 55.63 37.08 -3.73
C LEU A 91 56.05 38.45 -3.17
N THR A 92 56.89 39.20 -3.89
CA THR A 92 57.21 40.59 -3.51
C THR A 92 55.96 41.46 -3.55
N SER A 93 55.11 41.30 -4.58
CA SER A 93 53.84 42.03 -4.64
C SER A 93 52.90 41.69 -3.48
N LEU A 94 52.89 40.44 -2.99
CA LEU A 94 52.14 40.05 -1.79
C LEU A 94 52.70 40.68 -0.53
N LYS A 95 54.04 40.71 -0.38
CA LYS A 95 54.73 41.33 0.74
C LYS A 95 54.43 42.84 0.82
N ASP A 96 54.31 43.50 -0.34
CA ASP A 96 53.92 44.90 -0.47
C ASP A 96 52.39 45.13 -0.32
N ASN A 97 51.64 44.12 0.14
CA ASN A 97 50.17 44.14 0.27
C ASN A 97 49.39 44.41 -1.03
N ASN A 98 50.01 44.19 -2.20
CA ASN A 98 49.36 44.31 -3.51
C ASN A 98 48.82 42.95 -3.99
N LEU A 99 47.75 42.51 -3.33
CA LEU A 99 47.13 41.21 -3.59
C LEU A 99 46.68 41.02 -5.04
N GLN A 100 46.02 42.03 -5.63
CA GLN A 100 45.48 41.93 -6.99
C GLN A 100 46.59 41.76 -8.03
N LYS A 101 47.72 42.47 -7.85
CA LYS A 101 48.88 42.32 -8.72
C LYS A 101 49.45 40.90 -8.62
N ALA A 102 49.63 40.37 -7.42
CA ALA A 102 50.14 39.01 -7.21
C ALA A 102 49.24 37.95 -7.87
N ILE A 103 47.93 38.01 -7.63
CA ILE A 103 46.95 37.13 -8.30
C ILE A 103 47.09 37.23 -9.82
N SER A 104 47.14 38.46 -10.36
CA SER A 104 47.23 38.67 -11.81
C SER A 104 48.52 38.12 -12.43
N VAL A 105 49.63 38.12 -11.69
CA VAL A 105 50.93 37.64 -12.17
C VAL A 105 50.88 36.12 -12.33
N TRP A 106 50.44 35.38 -11.31
CA TRP A 106 50.28 33.93 -11.42
C TRP A 106 49.17 33.56 -12.40
N GLN A 107 48.02 34.23 -12.36
CA GLN A 107 46.88 33.87 -13.22
C GLN A 107 47.21 33.97 -14.73
N LYS A 108 48.14 34.85 -15.13
CA LYS A 108 48.61 34.94 -16.52
C LYS A 108 49.42 33.73 -16.99
N THR A 109 50.00 32.94 -16.08
CA THR A 109 50.80 31.74 -16.41
C THR A 109 49.97 30.44 -16.46
N LEU A 110 48.74 30.47 -15.97
CA LEU A 110 47.78 29.35 -16.00
C LEU A 110 47.15 29.13 -17.39
N LYS A 111 47.71 29.70 -18.45
CA LYS A 111 47.19 29.54 -19.82
C LYS A 111 47.60 28.18 -20.38
N GLY A 112 46.67 27.22 -20.38
CA GLY A 112 46.87 25.88 -20.94
C GLY A 112 47.05 24.82 -19.86
N ASN A 113 47.76 23.73 -20.20
CA ASN A 113 48.02 22.63 -19.28
C ASN A 113 49.12 22.99 -18.26
N VAL A 114 49.11 22.29 -17.13
CA VAL A 114 50.21 22.36 -16.16
C VAL A 114 51.46 21.70 -16.76
N THR A 115 52.60 22.36 -16.59
CA THR A 115 53.91 21.99 -17.11
C THR A 115 55.00 22.29 -16.08
N ALA A 116 56.19 21.74 -16.28
CA ALA A 116 57.39 22.02 -15.48
C ALA A 116 57.77 23.52 -15.42
N ARG A 117 57.22 24.38 -16.29
CA ARG A 117 57.51 25.83 -16.29
C ARG A 117 56.51 26.66 -15.48
N ASN A 118 55.30 26.16 -15.25
CA ASN A 118 54.21 26.91 -14.62
C ASN A 118 53.61 26.23 -13.38
N HIS A 119 53.96 24.97 -13.06
CA HIS A 119 53.45 24.25 -11.89
C HIS A 119 53.59 25.03 -10.56
N SER A 120 54.67 25.80 -10.38
CA SER A 120 54.87 26.67 -9.21
C SER A 120 53.81 27.77 -9.11
N SER A 121 53.36 28.33 -10.23
CA SER A 121 52.28 29.32 -10.26
C SER A 121 50.91 28.72 -9.91
N TYR A 122 50.62 27.51 -10.37
CA TYR A 122 49.41 26.78 -9.96
C TYR A 122 49.45 26.52 -8.45
N GLN A 123 50.58 26.03 -7.94
CA GLN A 123 50.79 25.81 -6.50
C GLN A 123 50.54 27.08 -5.70
N ASN A 124 51.21 28.17 -6.05
CA ASN A 124 51.16 29.42 -5.30
C ASN A 124 49.79 30.09 -5.36
N LEU A 125 49.18 30.19 -6.54
CA LEU A 125 47.87 30.81 -6.70
C LEU A 125 46.78 30.04 -5.96
N SER A 126 46.74 28.71 -6.11
CA SER A 126 45.77 27.88 -5.37
C SER A 126 45.96 28.01 -3.87
N THR A 127 47.19 27.98 -3.37
CA THR A 127 47.49 28.19 -1.93
C THR A 127 46.99 29.55 -1.45
N LEU A 128 47.22 30.61 -2.23
CA LEU A 128 46.74 31.96 -1.89
C LEU A 128 45.21 32.03 -1.84
N LEU A 129 44.52 31.47 -2.84
CA LEU A 129 43.05 31.49 -2.90
C LEU A 129 42.44 30.70 -1.74
N ILE A 130 42.99 29.51 -1.43
CA ILE A 130 42.56 28.70 -0.27
C ILE A 130 42.82 29.48 1.02
N ALA A 131 43.97 30.13 1.17
CA ALA A 131 44.28 30.92 2.37
C ALA A 131 43.29 32.09 2.56
N LEU A 132 42.95 32.78 1.48
CA LEU A 132 42.04 33.92 1.46
C LEU A 132 40.55 33.54 1.46
N SER A 133 40.24 32.25 1.41
CA SER A 133 38.86 31.78 1.46
C SER A 133 38.29 31.82 2.87
N ALA A 134 39.12 31.72 3.92
CA ALA A 134 38.71 31.70 5.31
C ALA A 134 39.08 33.02 6.00
N VAL A 135 38.19 34.02 5.93
CA VAL A 135 38.42 35.37 6.48
C VAL A 135 37.42 35.65 7.59
N ASN A 136 37.91 36.08 8.77
CA ASN A 136 37.07 36.47 9.92
C ASN A 136 36.02 35.41 10.33
N GLY A 137 36.37 34.13 10.25
CA GLY A 137 35.47 33.02 10.61
C GLY A 137 34.39 32.72 9.55
N LYS A 138 34.40 33.39 8.39
CA LYS A 138 33.51 33.09 7.25
C LYS A 138 34.30 32.45 6.11
N ILE A 139 33.61 31.59 5.34
CA ILE A 139 34.16 30.90 4.18
C ILE A 139 33.58 31.53 2.90
N ASP A 140 34.46 32.03 2.02
CA ASP A 140 34.14 32.39 0.64
C ASP A 140 34.20 31.13 -0.23
N ALA A 141 33.04 30.50 -0.43
CA ALA A 141 32.92 29.23 -1.14
C ALA A 141 33.38 29.31 -2.61
N THR A 142 33.13 30.44 -3.28
CA THR A 142 33.55 30.66 -4.67
C THR A 142 35.07 30.69 -4.77
N ARG A 143 35.73 31.44 -3.89
CA ARG A 143 37.20 31.51 -3.85
C ARG A 143 37.82 30.17 -3.43
N LEU A 144 37.22 29.48 -2.47
CA LEU A 144 37.67 28.16 -2.03
C LEU A 144 37.60 27.15 -3.18
N ARG A 145 36.47 27.09 -3.89
CA ARG A 145 36.29 26.21 -5.06
C ARG A 145 37.34 26.49 -6.11
N GLN A 146 37.53 27.76 -6.49
CA GLN A 146 38.55 28.14 -7.47
C GLN A 146 39.97 27.71 -7.02
N GLY A 147 40.28 27.87 -5.73
CA GLY A 147 41.56 27.42 -5.16
C GLY A 147 41.75 25.90 -5.23
N ILE A 148 40.71 25.13 -4.89
CA ILE A 148 40.72 23.66 -4.96
C ILE A 148 40.82 23.17 -6.41
N GLU A 149 40.09 23.77 -7.34
CA GLU A 149 40.15 23.43 -8.77
C GLU A 149 41.55 23.65 -9.35
N ILE A 150 42.17 24.81 -9.09
CA ILE A 150 43.54 25.09 -9.55
C ILE A 150 44.53 24.12 -8.89
N LYS A 151 44.33 23.75 -7.62
CA LYS A 151 45.17 22.75 -6.96
C LYS A 151 44.99 21.37 -7.58
N GLY A 152 43.77 20.97 -7.87
CA GLY A 152 43.42 19.72 -8.54
C GLY A 152 44.14 19.58 -9.89
N GLN A 153 44.12 20.64 -10.70
CA GLN A 153 44.85 20.69 -11.97
C GLN A 153 46.35 20.41 -11.80
N LEU A 154 46.97 20.88 -10.71
CA LEU A 154 48.37 20.54 -10.39
C LEU A 154 48.51 19.07 -9.96
N LEU A 155 47.70 18.62 -9.00
CA LEU A 155 47.75 17.27 -8.44
C LEU A 155 47.54 16.17 -9.50
N GLU A 156 46.76 16.47 -10.53
CA GLU A 156 46.44 15.55 -11.63
C GLU A 156 47.39 15.66 -12.83
N SER A 157 48.28 16.65 -12.84
CA SER A 157 49.17 16.86 -13.97
C SER A 157 50.35 15.90 -13.95
N ASN A 158 50.86 15.60 -15.15
CA ASN A 158 52.14 14.90 -15.29
C ASN A 158 53.31 15.65 -14.61
N SER A 159 53.18 16.98 -14.45
CA SER A 159 54.15 17.82 -13.76
C SER A 159 53.98 17.87 -12.24
N PHE A 160 53.09 17.05 -11.67
CA PHE A 160 53.05 16.85 -10.23
C PHE A 160 54.35 16.22 -9.71
N ALA A 161 54.92 15.28 -10.46
CA ALA A 161 56.23 14.70 -10.14
C ALA A 161 57.33 15.77 -10.08
N ASP A 162 57.33 16.71 -11.04
CA ASP A 162 58.25 17.86 -11.05
C ASP A 162 58.09 18.72 -9.78
N PHE A 163 56.86 18.93 -9.32
CA PHE A 163 56.59 19.63 -8.07
C PHE A 163 57.11 18.87 -6.84
N ILE A 164 56.90 17.56 -6.78
CA ILE A 164 57.37 16.72 -5.67
C ILE A 164 58.90 16.73 -5.57
N GLU A 165 59.60 16.68 -6.71
CA GLU A 165 61.06 16.81 -6.76
C GLU A 165 61.51 18.19 -6.29
N LEU A 166 60.84 19.26 -6.75
CA LEU A 166 61.14 20.64 -6.38
C LEU A 166 61.10 20.85 -4.86
N VAL A 167 60.17 20.21 -4.14
CA VAL A 167 60.01 20.37 -2.68
C VAL A 167 60.79 19.33 -1.85
N GLY A 168 61.60 18.51 -2.50
CA GLY A 168 62.45 17.51 -1.84
C GLY A 168 61.70 16.27 -1.33
N GLY A 169 60.55 15.94 -1.92
CA GLY A 169 59.71 14.81 -1.53
C GLY A 169 60.18 13.43 -2.05
N ASN A 170 61.08 13.39 -3.03
CA ASN A 170 61.48 12.18 -3.79
C ASN A 170 60.30 11.52 -4.53
N SER A 171 60.11 11.90 -5.80
CA SER A 171 58.98 11.50 -6.66
C SER A 171 58.85 9.99 -6.90
N GLN A 172 59.92 9.21 -6.77
CA GLN A 172 59.93 7.77 -7.09
C GLN A 172 59.22 6.89 -6.05
N HIS A 173 58.98 7.42 -4.84
CA HIS A 173 58.42 6.65 -3.72
C HIS A 173 57.09 7.21 -3.19
N LEU A 174 56.58 8.29 -3.79
CA LEU A 174 55.37 8.95 -3.33
C LEU A 174 54.21 8.64 -4.27
N ASP A 175 53.13 8.09 -3.71
CA ASP A 175 51.88 7.87 -4.42
C ASP A 175 51.08 9.18 -4.52
N ALA A 176 50.87 9.67 -5.74
CA ALA A 176 50.11 10.89 -6.01
C ALA A 176 48.66 10.80 -5.53
N HIS A 177 48.06 9.60 -5.54
CA HIS A 177 46.71 9.40 -5.03
C HIS A 177 46.65 9.58 -3.52
N SER A 178 47.57 8.94 -2.77
CA SER A 178 47.71 9.10 -1.32
C SER A 178 47.91 10.57 -0.91
N ILE A 179 48.77 11.31 -1.63
CA ILE A 179 49.01 12.73 -1.32
C ILE A 179 47.76 13.58 -1.60
N SER A 180 47.05 13.32 -2.71
CA SER A 180 45.82 14.03 -3.04
C SER A 180 44.72 13.78 -2.02
N ALA A 181 44.58 12.54 -1.55
CA ALA A 181 43.66 12.18 -0.48
C ALA A 181 44.03 12.88 0.85
N ALA A 182 45.31 12.85 1.23
CA ALA A 182 45.80 13.54 2.43
C ALA A 182 45.58 15.06 2.35
N PHE A 183 45.76 15.68 1.17
CA PHE A 183 45.45 17.09 0.96
C PHE A 183 43.96 17.38 1.20
N ALA A 184 43.07 16.56 0.64
CA ALA A 184 41.63 16.73 0.83
C ALA A 184 41.23 16.55 2.30
N ASP A 185 41.75 15.51 2.97
CA ASP A 185 41.48 15.23 4.39
C ASP A 185 41.90 16.39 5.29
N GLU A 186 43.10 16.93 5.06
CA GLU A 186 43.63 18.06 5.83
C GLU A 186 42.80 19.32 5.58
N LEU A 187 42.38 19.58 4.33
CA LEU A 187 41.53 20.72 4.01
C LEU A 187 40.15 20.61 4.68
N ILE A 188 39.52 19.42 4.64
CA ILE A 188 38.24 19.14 5.31
C ILE A 188 38.37 19.37 6.81
N ALA A 189 39.42 18.84 7.45
CA ALA A 189 39.67 19.05 8.88
C ALA A 189 39.81 20.55 9.22
N ASN A 190 40.49 21.31 8.36
CA ASN A 190 40.64 22.74 8.53
C ASN A 190 39.31 23.49 8.42
N LEU A 191 38.46 23.14 7.46
CA LEU A 191 37.14 23.74 7.29
C LEU A 191 36.22 23.45 8.48
N ALA A 192 36.34 22.27 9.11
CA ALA A 192 35.61 21.95 10.33
C ALA A 192 36.02 22.85 11.52
N THR A 193 37.30 23.20 11.64
CA THR A 193 37.83 24.01 12.77
C THR A 193 37.54 25.51 12.67
N VAL A 194 37.11 26.03 11.52
CA VAL A 194 36.72 27.45 11.36
C VAL A 194 35.38 27.74 12.07
N ASN A 195 34.65 26.70 12.50
CA ASN A 195 33.25 26.75 12.88
C ASN A 195 33.04 26.84 14.40
N GLY A 196 32.98 28.05 14.94
CA GLY A 196 32.21 28.31 16.14
C GLY A 196 30.72 28.34 15.80
N ALA A 197 30.01 27.23 16.08
CA ALA A 197 28.56 27.14 16.28
C ALA A 197 27.54 27.33 15.11
N SER A 198 27.93 27.43 13.83
CA SER A 198 26.96 27.23 12.73
C SER A 198 27.66 26.87 11.42
N SER A 199 27.44 25.66 10.90
CA SER A 199 27.96 25.17 9.63
C SER A 199 27.42 25.99 8.45
N CYS A 200 28.23 26.85 7.85
CA CYS A 200 27.85 27.54 6.60
C CYS A 200 27.84 26.62 5.37
N LEU A 201 28.43 25.42 5.44
CA LEU A 201 28.48 24.45 4.34
C LEU A 201 27.89 23.12 4.79
N SER A 202 26.91 22.64 4.04
CA SER A 202 26.37 21.28 4.12
C SER A 202 27.39 20.24 3.64
N SER A 203 27.19 18.97 4.00
CA SER A 203 28.03 17.87 3.53
C SER A 203 28.05 17.75 2.00
N SER A 204 26.94 18.04 1.32
CA SER A 204 26.86 18.02 -0.14
C SER A 204 27.63 19.19 -0.76
N GLU A 205 27.57 20.38 -0.16
CA GLU A 205 28.40 21.52 -0.57
C GLU A 205 29.89 21.20 -0.38
N LEU A 206 30.27 20.57 0.72
CA LEU A 206 31.66 20.14 0.97
C LEU A 206 32.14 19.14 -0.10
N VAL A 207 31.37 18.11 -0.41
CA VAL A 207 31.73 17.15 -1.48
C VAL A 207 31.83 17.86 -2.82
N SER A 208 30.90 18.79 -3.12
CA SER A 208 30.91 19.55 -4.38
C SER A 208 32.16 20.41 -4.57
N LEU A 209 32.81 20.87 -3.50
CA LEU A 209 34.05 21.66 -3.60
C LEU A 209 35.20 20.87 -4.24
N PHE A 210 35.16 19.55 -4.16
CA PHE A 210 36.19 18.65 -4.67
C PHE A 210 35.80 18.00 -6.00
N SER A 211 34.71 18.44 -6.65
CA SER A 211 34.27 17.88 -7.93
C SER A 211 35.30 18.00 -9.06
N GLY A 212 36.22 18.98 -8.95
CA GLY A 212 37.33 19.20 -9.87
C GLY A 212 38.58 18.37 -9.58
N LEU A 213 38.56 17.47 -8.60
CA LEU A 213 39.64 16.52 -8.32
C LEU A 213 39.48 15.20 -9.12
N SER A 214 40.55 14.40 -9.11
CA SER A 214 40.62 13.09 -9.78
C SER A 214 39.52 12.16 -9.31
N GLN A 215 39.13 11.19 -10.15
CA GLN A 215 38.11 10.21 -9.80
C GLN A 215 38.43 9.48 -8.49
N GLY A 216 39.70 9.17 -8.25
CA GLY A 216 40.16 8.51 -7.03
C GLY A 216 40.02 9.37 -5.76
N ALA A 217 40.45 10.64 -5.83
CA ALA A 217 40.30 11.57 -4.70
C ALA A 217 38.82 11.88 -4.42
N ARG A 218 38.00 12.05 -5.46
CA ARG A 218 36.54 12.22 -5.31
C ARG A 218 35.90 11.01 -4.64
N LYS A 219 36.28 9.79 -5.05
CA LYS A 219 35.77 8.56 -4.44
C LYS A 219 36.16 8.46 -2.97
N HIS A 220 37.40 8.78 -2.60
CA HIS A 220 37.86 8.82 -1.20
C HIS A 220 37.02 9.77 -0.35
N ILE A 221 36.83 11.01 -0.84
CA ILE A 221 36.06 12.03 -0.13
C ILE A 221 34.59 11.63 -0.02
N SER A 222 33.99 11.18 -1.12
CA SER A 222 32.60 10.72 -1.14
C SER A 222 32.39 9.61 -0.11
N ASN A 223 33.22 8.56 -0.16
CA ASN A 223 33.13 7.44 0.78
C ASN A 223 33.18 7.90 2.24
N LYS A 224 34.10 8.82 2.56
CA LYS A 224 34.24 9.35 3.92
C LYS A 224 32.96 10.01 4.46
N PHE A 225 32.17 10.65 3.60
CA PHE A 225 30.90 11.28 3.99
C PHE A 225 29.69 10.36 3.87
N THR A 226 29.77 9.33 3.03
CA THR A 226 28.65 8.41 2.79
C THR A 226 28.67 7.17 3.70
N GLU A 227 29.81 6.83 4.31
CA GLU A 227 29.95 5.66 5.21
C GLU A 227 28.96 5.68 6.39
N GLU A 228 28.85 6.79 7.12
CA GLU A 228 27.95 6.90 8.28
C GLU A 228 26.46 6.87 7.88
N PRO A 229 25.98 7.68 6.91
CA PRO A 229 24.60 7.58 6.42
C PRO A 229 24.26 6.20 5.87
N LEU A 230 25.18 5.56 5.14
CA LEU A 230 24.98 4.20 4.63
C LEU A 230 24.81 3.19 5.76
N ALA A 231 25.72 3.22 6.76
CA ALA A 231 25.65 2.35 7.93
C ALA A 231 24.37 2.59 8.76
N ASN A 232 23.93 3.84 8.88
CA ASN A 232 22.69 4.20 9.58
C ASN A 232 21.46 3.60 8.87
N VAL A 233 21.37 3.72 7.54
CA VAL A 233 20.28 3.11 6.75
C VAL A 233 20.30 1.59 6.88
N GLU A 234 21.45 0.94 6.71
CA GLU A 234 21.58 -0.51 6.82
C GLU A 234 21.23 -1.01 8.23
N SER A 235 21.70 -0.35 9.28
CA SER A 235 21.35 -0.69 10.68
C SER A 235 19.85 -0.61 10.94
N ARG A 236 19.18 0.43 10.43
CA ARG A 236 17.72 0.60 10.59
C ARG A 236 16.93 -0.46 9.85
N ILE A 237 17.37 -0.84 8.64
CA ILE A 237 16.79 -1.96 7.89
C ILE A 237 16.88 -3.25 8.70
N ASP A 238 18.06 -3.56 9.27
CA ASP A 238 18.28 -4.77 10.06
C ASP A 238 17.42 -4.79 11.33
N GLU A 239 17.33 -3.66 12.04
CA GLU A 239 16.47 -3.51 13.22
C GLU A 239 14.99 -3.76 12.90
N VAL A 240 14.49 -3.19 11.82
CA VAL A 240 13.09 -3.33 11.39
C VAL A 240 12.81 -4.75 10.91
N CYS A 241 13.75 -5.36 10.17
CA CYS A 241 13.65 -6.75 9.74
C CYS A 241 13.53 -7.70 10.92
N ALA A 242 14.29 -7.46 12.00
CA ALA A 242 14.18 -8.22 13.23
C ALA A 242 12.81 -8.00 13.93
N LYS A 243 12.37 -6.74 14.08
CA LYS A 243 11.09 -6.39 14.75
C LYS A 243 9.87 -6.93 14.00
N ARG A 244 9.87 -6.86 12.66
CA ARG A 244 8.80 -7.40 11.82
C ARG A 244 8.63 -8.90 12.02
N LYS A 245 9.73 -9.65 12.14
CA LYS A 245 9.68 -11.11 12.37
C LYS A 245 9.15 -11.49 13.74
N THR A 246 9.34 -10.66 14.76
CA THR A 246 8.87 -10.94 16.13
C THR A 246 7.46 -10.40 16.40
N THR A 247 7.05 -9.33 15.73
CA THR A 247 5.78 -8.63 15.94
C THR A 247 5.11 -8.23 14.61
N PRO A 248 4.61 -9.22 13.82
CA PRO A 248 4.13 -8.97 12.46
C PRO A 248 2.93 -8.03 12.38
N ILE A 249 2.03 -8.05 13.37
CA ILE A 249 0.84 -7.20 13.43
C ILE A 249 1.15 -5.68 13.45
N ASN A 250 2.33 -5.30 13.93
CA ASN A 250 2.79 -3.91 14.00
C ASN A 250 3.74 -3.53 12.86
N ALA A 251 3.87 -4.39 11.84
CA ALA A 251 4.76 -4.14 10.72
C ALA A 251 4.45 -2.81 10.01
N ASN A 252 3.21 -2.34 10.05
CA ASN A 252 2.83 -1.03 9.51
C ASN A 252 3.59 0.14 10.14
N ALA A 253 3.63 0.19 11.47
CA ALA A 253 4.31 1.24 12.22
C ALA A 253 5.83 1.18 11.99
N PHE A 254 6.38 -0.03 11.90
CA PHE A 254 7.81 -0.21 11.63
C PHE A 254 8.20 0.27 10.24
N GLY A 255 7.43 -0.09 9.20
CA GLY A 255 7.68 0.38 7.82
C GLY A 255 7.60 1.91 7.70
N LYS A 256 6.60 2.53 8.35
CA LYS A 256 6.47 3.99 8.41
C LYS A 256 7.63 4.66 9.15
N SER A 257 8.03 4.11 10.29
CA SER A 257 9.18 4.61 11.05
C SER A 257 10.49 4.47 10.27
N LEU A 258 10.66 3.36 9.55
CA LEU A 258 11.83 3.12 8.71
C LEU A 258 11.94 4.22 7.66
N TYR A 259 10.90 4.41 6.85
CA TYR A 259 10.84 5.44 5.82
C TYR A 259 11.15 6.85 6.34
N LEU A 260 10.46 7.28 7.41
CA LEU A 260 10.64 8.62 7.94
C LEU A 260 12.05 8.88 8.48
N SER A 261 12.67 7.84 9.04
CA SER A 261 13.94 7.97 9.72
C SER A 261 15.18 7.79 8.83
N THR A 262 15.01 7.25 7.62
CA THR A 262 16.07 7.11 6.62
C THR A 262 15.97 8.10 5.46
N LYS A 263 14.87 8.86 5.38
CA LYS A 263 14.59 9.79 4.27
C LYS A 263 15.72 10.79 4.01
N ASP A 264 16.21 11.44 5.07
CA ASP A 264 17.24 12.48 4.94
C ASP A 264 18.60 11.88 4.57
N ASP A 265 18.95 10.72 5.15
CA ASP A 265 20.18 10.00 4.83
C ASP A 265 20.17 9.54 3.37
N LEU A 266 19.05 8.98 2.89
CA LEU A 266 18.92 8.52 1.52
C LEU A 266 19.00 9.68 0.52
N ALA A 267 18.32 10.79 0.79
CA ALA A 267 18.39 11.99 -0.05
C ALA A 267 19.82 12.56 -0.11
N PHE A 268 20.54 12.53 1.02
CA PHE A 268 21.94 12.92 1.06
C PHE A 268 22.81 11.98 0.21
N LEU A 269 22.63 10.67 0.32
CA LEU A 269 23.34 9.67 -0.47
C LEU A 269 23.08 9.84 -1.97
N GLU A 270 21.82 10.05 -2.38
CA GLU A 270 21.43 10.29 -3.77
C GLU A 270 22.13 11.54 -4.34
N SER A 271 22.12 12.64 -3.58
CA SER A 271 22.75 13.89 -4.01
C SER A 271 24.28 13.82 -4.13
N THR A 272 24.91 12.91 -3.37
CA THR A 272 26.37 12.79 -3.26
C THR A 272 26.94 11.77 -4.23
N LEU A 273 26.32 10.60 -4.33
CA LEU A 273 26.75 9.50 -5.20
C LEU A 273 26.12 9.57 -6.59
N GLY A 274 24.90 10.11 -6.68
CA GLY A 274 24.06 10.09 -7.88
C GLY A 274 23.13 8.87 -7.93
N PRO A 275 22.01 8.96 -8.66
CA PRO A 275 20.96 7.93 -8.70
C PRO A 275 21.41 6.64 -9.43
N ASP A 276 22.43 6.73 -10.29
CA ASP A 276 22.96 5.60 -11.06
C ASP A 276 24.13 4.89 -10.35
N ASP A 277 24.57 5.39 -9.19
CA ASP A 277 25.67 4.76 -8.45
C ASP A 277 25.26 3.40 -7.87
N THR A 278 26.15 2.41 -7.98
CA THR A 278 25.87 1.03 -7.57
C THR A 278 25.64 0.89 -6.07
N GLN A 279 26.34 1.65 -5.22
CA GLN A 279 26.12 1.60 -3.77
C GLN A 279 24.78 2.25 -3.40
N TYR A 280 24.45 3.38 -4.02
CA TYR A 280 23.16 4.03 -3.84
C TYR A 280 22.00 3.11 -4.26
N GLN A 281 22.06 2.54 -5.47
CA GLN A 281 21.01 1.64 -5.95
C GLN A 281 20.84 0.41 -5.06
N LEU A 282 21.95 -0.15 -4.55
CA LEU A 282 21.88 -1.29 -3.65
C LEU A 282 21.14 -0.94 -2.35
N VAL A 283 21.48 0.17 -1.70
CA VAL A 283 20.86 0.55 -0.43
C VAL A 283 19.40 0.99 -0.62
N ALA A 284 19.10 1.73 -1.70
CA ALA A 284 17.73 2.12 -2.05
C ALA A 284 16.85 0.89 -2.31
N ASN A 285 17.36 -0.10 -3.06
CA ASN A 285 16.64 -1.35 -3.32
C ASN A 285 16.42 -2.17 -2.04
N LYS A 286 17.42 -2.28 -1.15
CA LYS A 286 17.26 -2.94 0.15
C LYS A 286 16.21 -2.25 1.02
N LEU A 287 16.27 -0.93 1.10
CA LEU A 287 15.35 -0.12 1.90
C LEU A 287 13.91 -0.26 1.40
N ALA A 288 13.70 -0.10 0.09
CA ALA A 288 12.39 -0.23 -0.52
C ALA A 288 11.81 -1.63 -0.34
N ASP A 289 12.63 -2.68 -0.49
CA ASP A 289 12.19 -4.06 -0.27
C ASP A 289 11.75 -4.28 1.18
N GLU A 290 12.52 -3.81 2.16
CA GLU A 290 12.17 -3.97 3.57
C GLU A 290 10.88 -3.21 3.95
N ILE A 291 10.67 -2.01 3.42
CA ILE A 291 9.42 -1.24 3.60
C ILE A 291 8.25 -1.98 2.94
N LEU A 292 8.41 -2.49 1.71
CA LEU A 292 7.38 -3.28 1.02
C LEU A 292 7.04 -4.54 1.81
N GLN A 293 8.05 -5.26 2.31
CA GLN A 293 7.83 -6.45 3.11
C GLN A 293 7.08 -6.13 4.43
N CYS A 294 7.27 -4.95 5.01
CA CYS A 294 6.43 -4.51 6.13
C CYS A 294 4.95 -4.36 5.75
N SER A 295 4.67 -3.81 4.56
CA SER A 295 3.31 -3.75 4.01
C SER A 295 2.71 -5.15 3.82
N ILE A 296 3.45 -6.05 3.18
CA ILE A 296 2.98 -7.42 2.87
C ILE A 296 2.69 -8.20 4.15
N VAL A 297 3.59 -8.16 5.13
CA VAL A 297 3.40 -8.87 6.41
C VAL A 297 2.21 -8.31 7.18
N TYR A 298 2.08 -6.99 7.26
CA TYR A 298 0.94 -6.35 7.91
C TYR A 298 -0.38 -6.73 7.23
N PHE A 299 -0.43 -6.68 5.90
CA PHE A 299 -1.59 -7.05 5.11
C PHE A 299 -2.00 -8.50 5.35
N ASN A 300 -1.06 -9.44 5.23
CA ASN A 300 -1.34 -10.86 5.39
C ASN A 300 -1.81 -11.23 6.80
N GLU A 301 -1.27 -10.59 7.84
CA GLU A 301 -1.65 -10.87 9.23
C GLU A 301 -3.09 -10.44 9.55
N LEU A 302 -3.59 -9.39 8.87
CA LEU A 302 -4.88 -8.78 9.18
C LEU A 302 -5.95 -9.00 8.11
N MET A 303 -5.62 -9.57 6.95
CA MET A 303 -6.58 -9.77 5.85
C MET A 303 -7.77 -10.64 6.25
N GLU A 304 -7.59 -11.58 7.18
CA GLU A 304 -8.66 -12.44 7.73
C GLU A 304 -9.32 -11.86 9.00
N SER A 305 -8.87 -10.68 9.46
CA SER A 305 -9.39 -10.05 10.67
C SER A 305 -10.77 -9.42 10.43
N ASP A 306 -11.71 -9.70 11.33
CA ASP A 306 -13.05 -9.09 11.29
C ASP A 306 -13.11 -7.67 11.84
N GLU A 307 -12.07 -7.23 12.55
CA GLU A 307 -12.05 -5.96 13.28
C GLU A 307 -11.37 -4.82 12.51
N THR A 308 -10.40 -5.13 11.64
CA THR A 308 -9.57 -4.11 11.00
C THR A 308 -9.28 -4.51 9.55
N ASP A 309 -9.71 -3.67 8.59
CA ASP A 309 -9.30 -3.80 7.19
C ASP A 309 -7.88 -3.22 7.01
N PRO A 310 -6.88 -4.02 6.59
CA PRO A 310 -5.51 -3.55 6.46
C PRO A 310 -5.23 -2.77 5.18
N GLY A 311 -6.15 -2.76 4.20
CA GLY A 311 -5.89 -2.36 2.82
C GLY A 311 -5.32 -0.95 2.69
N ASP A 312 -5.99 0.05 3.27
CA ASP A 312 -5.61 1.46 3.14
C ASP A 312 -4.22 1.74 3.75
N GLU A 313 -3.92 1.17 4.92
CA GLU A 313 -2.64 1.38 5.62
C GLU A 313 -1.50 0.59 4.96
N ALA A 314 -1.76 -0.65 4.53
CA ALA A 314 -0.79 -1.44 3.75
C ALA A 314 -0.41 -0.71 2.45
N LEU A 315 -1.42 -0.22 1.72
CA LEU A 315 -1.21 0.53 0.48
C LEU A 315 -0.38 1.80 0.70
N LEU A 316 -0.59 2.52 1.80
CA LEU A 316 0.21 3.69 2.16
C LEU A 316 1.70 3.33 2.32
N ILE A 317 2.00 2.19 2.96
CA ILE A 317 3.38 1.75 3.18
C ILE A 317 4.01 1.28 1.88
N ALA A 318 3.26 0.57 1.04
CA ALA A 318 3.73 0.18 -0.29
C ALA A 318 4.05 1.43 -1.15
N LYS A 319 3.25 2.49 -1.06
CA LYS A 319 3.55 3.81 -1.68
C LYS A 319 4.80 4.46 -1.12
N TYR A 320 5.11 4.29 0.17
CA TYR A 320 6.41 4.73 0.69
C TYR A 320 7.56 3.96 0.04
N ALA A 321 7.45 2.65 -0.11
CA ALA A 321 8.45 1.84 -0.81
C ALA A 321 8.63 2.28 -2.28
N GLU A 322 7.52 2.56 -2.99
CA GLU A 322 7.55 3.10 -4.36
C GLU A 322 8.32 4.43 -4.42
N SER A 323 8.06 5.34 -3.47
CA SER A 323 8.69 6.66 -3.43
C SER A 323 10.21 6.65 -3.19
N ILE A 324 10.79 5.52 -2.76
CA ILE A 324 12.24 5.35 -2.63
C ILE A 324 12.92 5.33 -4.00
N GLY A 325 12.21 5.01 -5.09
CA GLY A 325 12.78 4.99 -6.44
C GLY A 325 13.65 3.76 -6.71
N ALA A 326 13.29 2.62 -6.12
CA ALA A 326 13.97 1.34 -6.39
C ALA A 326 13.92 0.96 -7.88
N THR A 327 14.91 0.21 -8.34
CA THR A 327 15.07 -0.19 -9.74
C THR A 327 15.04 -1.72 -9.92
N GLY A 328 14.93 -2.17 -11.17
CA GLY A 328 15.03 -3.59 -11.51
C GLY A 328 13.94 -4.46 -10.85
N PRO A 329 14.29 -5.64 -10.30
CA PRO A 329 13.33 -6.57 -9.71
C PRO A 329 12.55 -6.01 -8.51
N THR A 330 13.16 -5.14 -7.70
CA THR A 330 12.48 -4.55 -6.53
C THR A 330 11.32 -3.66 -6.96
N ARG A 331 11.52 -2.85 -8.02
CA ARG A 331 10.44 -2.03 -8.60
C ARG A 331 9.24 -2.86 -9.03
N LEU A 332 9.48 -3.93 -9.78
CA LEU A 332 8.42 -4.82 -10.27
C LEU A 332 7.64 -5.45 -9.11
N ARG A 333 8.35 -5.91 -8.07
CA ARG A 333 7.70 -6.47 -6.87
C ARG A 333 6.83 -5.45 -6.15
N ILE A 334 7.26 -4.18 -6.08
CA ILE A 334 6.45 -3.10 -5.50
C ILE A 334 5.18 -2.91 -6.33
N GLU A 335 5.31 -2.78 -7.66
CA GLU A 335 4.19 -2.59 -8.58
C GLU A 335 3.15 -3.72 -8.47
N GLU A 336 3.57 -4.98 -8.55
CA GLU A 336 2.70 -6.15 -8.47
C GLU A 336 1.94 -6.24 -7.13
N ASN A 337 2.63 -5.98 -6.01
CA ASN A 337 2.00 -6.04 -4.69
C ASN A 337 1.09 -4.83 -4.44
N MET A 338 1.44 -3.65 -4.95
CA MET A 338 0.57 -2.48 -4.89
C MET A 338 -0.71 -2.68 -5.67
N GLU A 339 -0.64 -3.29 -6.87
CA GLU A 339 -1.82 -3.64 -7.67
C GLU A 339 -2.74 -4.58 -6.88
N THR A 340 -2.18 -5.65 -6.31
CA THR A 340 -2.93 -6.63 -5.49
C THR A 340 -3.62 -5.97 -4.28
N ILE A 341 -2.91 -5.10 -3.55
CA ILE A 341 -3.48 -4.41 -2.38
C ILE A 341 -4.50 -3.35 -2.83
N GLN A 342 -4.30 -2.69 -3.97
CA GLN A 342 -5.23 -1.72 -4.52
C GLN A 342 -6.55 -2.38 -4.94
N GLU A 343 -6.49 -3.54 -5.60
CA GLU A 343 -7.69 -4.35 -5.91
C GLU A 343 -8.47 -4.68 -4.62
N TRP A 344 -7.76 -5.09 -3.55
CA TRP A 344 -8.39 -5.28 -2.25
C TRP A 344 -9.05 -4.00 -1.72
N VAL A 345 -8.41 -2.83 -1.82
CA VAL A 345 -9.03 -1.58 -1.38
C VAL A 345 -10.27 -1.24 -2.21
N ASP A 346 -10.21 -1.47 -3.52
CA ASP A 346 -11.29 -1.17 -4.46
C ASP A 346 -12.51 -2.09 -4.26
N ASP A 347 -12.27 -3.37 -3.92
CA ASP A 347 -13.30 -4.38 -3.64
C ASP A 347 -13.95 -4.23 -2.26
N LYS A 348 -13.48 -3.29 -1.42
CA LYS A 348 -14.00 -3.05 -0.06
C LYS A 348 -15.53 -2.88 0.00
N PRO A 349 -16.19 -2.12 -0.90
CA PRO A 349 -17.64 -1.99 -0.88
C PRO A 349 -18.37 -3.30 -1.18
N GLU A 350 -17.79 -4.20 -1.97
CA GLU A 350 -18.37 -5.51 -2.24
C GLU A 350 -18.19 -6.46 -1.05
N ARG A 351 -17.00 -6.50 -0.44
CA ARG A 351 -16.77 -7.27 0.79
C ARG A 351 -17.69 -6.86 1.92
N GLU A 352 -17.89 -5.56 2.13
CA GLU A 352 -18.83 -5.04 3.13
C GLU A 352 -20.28 -5.45 2.84
N ARG A 353 -20.71 -5.40 1.56
CA ARG A 353 -22.03 -5.89 1.14
C ARG A 353 -22.21 -7.38 1.42
N HIS A 354 -21.20 -8.20 1.13
CA HIS A 354 -21.21 -9.64 1.44
C HIS A 354 -21.19 -9.93 2.94
N LYS A 355 -20.42 -9.18 3.73
CA LYS A 355 -20.38 -9.29 5.19
C LYS A 355 -21.73 -8.95 5.82
N ALA A 356 -22.39 -7.89 5.35
CA ALA A 356 -23.69 -7.46 5.84
C ALA A 356 -24.80 -8.51 5.66
N ILE A 357 -24.66 -9.42 4.69
CA ILE A 357 -25.65 -10.48 4.42
C ILE A 357 -25.23 -11.86 4.92
N ALA A 358 -24.04 -12.01 5.50
CA ALA A 358 -23.46 -13.31 5.83
C ALA A 358 -24.36 -14.13 6.77
N ASP A 359 -24.91 -13.50 7.81
CA ASP A 359 -25.84 -14.15 8.74
C ASP A 359 -27.14 -14.59 8.07
N ASP A 360 -27.66 -13.79 7.13
CA ASP A 360 -28.88 -14.10 6.40
C ASP A 360 -28.66 -15.26 5.42
N VAL A 361 -27.51 -15.29 4.73
CA VAL A 361 -27.08 -16.40 3.87
C VAL A 361 -26.92 -17.69 4.70
N ALA A 362 -26.25 -17.61 5.85
CA ALA A 362 -26.07 -18.75 6.75
C ALA A 362 -27.43 -19.28 7.27
N ALA A 363 -28.36 -18.38 7.59
CA ALA A 363 -29.72 -18.75 8.00
C ALA A 363 -30.48 -19.48 6.89
N VAL A 364 -30.41 -19.01 5.64
CA VAL A 364 -31.06 -19.68 4.49
C VAL A 364 -30.44 -21.06 4.25
N ALA A 365 -29.11 -21.17 4.29
CA ALA A 365 -28.41 -22.45 4.14
C ALA A 365 -28.82 -23.46 5.23
N ALA A 366 -28.96 -23.00 6.48
CA ALA A 366 -29.44 -23.83 7.57
C ALA A 366 -30.87 -24.33 7.34
N GLN A 367 -31.78 -23.48 6.85
CA GLN A 367 -33.15 -23.90 6.53
C GLN A 367 -33.19 -24.93 5.40
N LEU A 368 -32.39 -24.74 4.34
CA LEU A 368 -32.28 -25.69 3.23
C LEU A 368 -31.78 -27.07 3.70
N LYS A 369 -30.74 -27.08 4.54
CA LYS A 369 -30.22 -28.32 5.13
C LYS A 369 -31.28 -29.03 5.99
N MET A 370 -31.94 -28.28 6.88
CA MET A 370 -33.02 -28.83 7.72
C MET A 370 -34.20 -29.35 6.89
N PHE A 371 -34.47 -28.76 5.73
CA PHE A 371 -35.52 -29.20 4.82
C PHE A 371 -35.16 -30.54 4.16
N HIS A 372 -33.92 -30.72 3.72
CA HIS A 372 -33.43 -31.99 3.15
C HIS A 372 -33.40 -33.14 4.17
N ASP A 373 -33.11 -32.85 5.44
CA ASP A 373 -33.00 -33.88 6.48
C ASP A 373 -34.38 -34.37 6.99
N ARG A 374 -35.48 -33.70 6.64
CA ARG A 374 -36.84 -34.01 7.11
C ARG A 374 -37.67 -34.66 6.01
N SER A 375 -38.70 -35.40 6.42
CA SER A 375 -39.65 -35.96 5.46
C SER A 375 -40.41 -34.85 4.72
N ALA A 376 -40.46 -35.02 3.40
CA ALA A 376 -41.29 -34.30 2.44
C ALA A 376 -42.72 -34.05 2.94
N THR A 377 -43.00 -32.82 3.37
CA THR A 377 -44.35 -32.42 3.79
C THR A 377 -44.66 -31.01 3.29
N ILE A 378 -45.95 -30.74 3.06
CA ILE A 378 -46.43 -29.38 2.69
C ILE A 378 -46.04 -28.37 3.77
N MET A 379 -46.15 -28.74 5.05
CA MET A 379 -45.75 -27.90 6.18
C MET A 379 -44.25 -27.61 6.16
N GLY A 380 -43.41 -28.59 5.78
CA GLY A 380 -41.98 -28.37 5.58
C GLY A 380 -41.70 -27.35 4.47
N CYS A 381 -42.39 -27.45 3.34
CA CYS A 381 -42.27 -26.52 2.22
C CYS A 381 -42.71 -25.11 2.62
N GLU A 382 -43.83 -25.01 3.33
CA GLU A 382 -44.34 -23.73 3.84
C GLU A 382 -43.34 -23.08 4.81
N LYS A 383 -42.79 -23.86 5.74
CA LYS A 383 -41.79 -23.37 6.69
C LYS A 383 -40.52 -22.91 5.99
N LEU A 384 -40.03 -23.64 5.00
CA LEU A 384 -38.86 -23.25 4.21
C LEU A 384 -39.09 -21.89 3.54
N VAL A 385 -40.18 -21.75 2.79
CA VAL A 385 -40.51 -20.50 2.06
C VAL A 385 -40.69 -19.33 3.03
N THR A 386 -41.48 -19.52 4.08
CA THR A 386 -41.80 -18.43 5.02
C THR A 386 -40.62 -18.00 5.89
N SER A 387 -39.74 -18.92 6.27
CA SER A 387 -38.55 -18.61 7.06
C SER A 387 -37.45 -17.96 6.23
N CYS A 388 -37.31 -18.36 4.95
CA CYS A 388 -36.32 -17.77 4.05
C CYS A 388 -36.76 -16.43 3.44
N ALA A 389 -38.07 -16.17 3.29
CA ALA A 389 -38.57 -14.93 2.67
C ALA A 389 -38.00 -13.62 3.25
N PRO A 390 -37.99 -13.37 4.59
CA PRO A 390 -37.41 -12.14 5.14
C PRO A 390 -35.90 -12.06 4.93
N LYS A 391 -35.20 -13.20 4.99
CA LYS A 391 -33.74 -13.30 4.78
C LYS A 391 -33.37 -13.00 3.32
N LEU A 392 -34.11 -13.58 2.38
CA LEU A 392 -33.99 -13.28 0.96
C LEU A 392 -34.31 -11.81 0.66
N SER A 393 -35.26 -11.19 1.37
CA SER A 393 -35.54 -9.76 1.19
C SER A 393 -34.38 -8.88 1.64
N ASN A 394 -33.70 -9.22 2.74
CA ASN A 394 -32.52 -8.49 3.19
C ASN A 394 -31.37 -8.62 2.19
N ILE A 395 -31.09 -9.86 1.73
CA ILE A 395 -30.06 -10.13 0.72
C ILE A 395 -30.35 -9.35 -0.57
N LYS A 396 -31.61 -9.37 -1.03
CA LYS A 396 -32.06 -8.60 -2.20
C LYS A 396 -31.84 -7.10 -2.03
N ASN A 397 -32.14 -6.55 -0.85
CA ASN A 397 -31.99 -5.11 -0.61
C ASN A 397 -30.52 -4.69 -0.57
N ALA A 398 -29.60 -5.59 -0.18
CA ALA A 398 -28.18 -5.32 -0.14
C ALA A 398 -27.48 -5.48 -1.50
N LEU A 399 -27.84 -6.52 -2.27
CA LEU A 399 -27.17 -6.85 -3.55
C LEU A 399 -27.90 -6.34 -4.78
N GLY A 400 -29.23 -6.26 -4.73
CA GLY A 400 -30.09 -5.97 -5.88
C GLY A 400 -30.95 -7.17 -6.28
N ALA A 401 -32.02 -6.89 -7.03
CA ALA A 401 -32.98 -7.92 -7.46
C ALA A 401 -32.46 -8.80 -8.61
N ASP A 402 -31.54 -8.26 -9.41
CA ASP A 402 -30.98 -8.90 -10.59
C ASP A 402 -29.57 -9.48 -10.33
N ASP A 403 -29.09 -9.43 -9.09
CA ASP A 403 -27.79 -9.96 -8.69
C ASP A 403 -27.75 -11.49 -8.82
N GLU A 404 -26.69 -12.01 -9.46
CA GLU A 404 -26.57 -13.44 -9.78
C GLU A 404 -26.52 -14.31 -8.52
N PHE A 405 -25.83 -13.85 -7.47
CA PHE A 405 -25.71 -14.58 -6.22
C PHE A 405 -27.05 -14.63 -5.48
N TYR A 406 -27.75 -13.50 -5.38
CA TYR A 406 -29.11 -13.46 -4.84
C TYR A 406 -30.06 -14.40 -5.59
N LEU A 407 -30.09 -14.31 -6.93
CA LEU A 407 -30.97 -15.12 -7.77
C LEU A 407 -30.70 -16.61 -7.57
N ARG A 408 -29.43 -17.03 -7.48
CA ARG A 408 -29.07 -18.44 -7.23
C ARG A 408 -29.62 -18.95 -5.89
N ILE A 409 -29.54 -18.16 -4.82
CA ILE A 409 -30.07 -18.54 -3.51
C ILE A 409 -31.60 -18.61 -3.55
N ALA A 410 -32.25 -17.59 -4.11
CA ALA A 410 -33.71 -17.51 -4.21
C ALA A 410 -34.28 -18.67 -5.05
N ASP A 411 -33.69 -18.95 -6.20
CA ASP A 411 -34.04 -20.05 -7.09
C ASP A 411 -33.89 -21.41 -6.40
N THR A 412 -32.85 -21.59 -5.59
CA THR A 412 -32.63 -22.82 -4.82
C THR A 412 -33.75 -23.03 -3.81
N VAL A 413 -34.13 -22.00 -3.06
CA VAL A 413 -35.23 -22.08 -2.08
C VAL A 413 -36.56 -22.42 -2.76
N VAL A 414 -36.90 -21.68 -3.83
CA VAL A 414 -38.16 -21.88 -4.55
C VAL A 414 -38.17 -23.22 -5.27
N GLY A 415 -37.08 -23.60 -5.93
CA GLY A 415 -36.95 -24.83 -6.69
C GLY A 415 -37.11 -26.09 -5.84
N ASN A 416 -36.50 -26.10 -4.64
CA ASN A 416 -36.63 -27.22 -3.70
C ASN A 416 -38.06 -27.36 -3.17
N ALA A 417 -38.65 -26.26 -2.71
CA ALA A 417 -40.02 -26.28 -2.21
C ALA A 417 -41.03 -26.63 -3.32
N LEU A 418 -40.85 -26.09 -4.53
CA LEU A 418 -41.73 -26.36 -5.66
C LEU A 418 -41.63 -27.82 -6.13
N GLY A 419 -40.40 -28.35 -6.24
CA GLY A 419 -40.17 -29.76 -6.60
C GLY A 419 -40.92 -30.70 -5.67
N GLU A 420 -40.77 -30.49 -4.36
CA GLU A 420 -41.42 -31.32 -3.35
C GLU A 420 -42.95 -31.21 -3.38
N LEU A 421 -43.48 -29.99 -3.55
CA LEU A 421 -44.92 -29.78 -3.68
C LEU A 421 -45.51 -30.49 -4.92
N ILE A 422 -44.76 -30.54 -6.03
CA ILE A 422 -45.16 -31.25 -7.24
C ILE A 422 -45.19 -32.76 -6.98
N ASP A 423 -44.22 -33.31 -6.28
CA ASP A 423 -44.19 -34.74 -5.95
C ASP A 423 -45.34 -35.15 -5.03
N ILE A 424 -45.63 -34.31 -4.01
CA ILE A 424 -46.80 -34.48 -3.14
C ILE A 424 -48.10 -34.38 -3.95
N PHE A 425 -48.21 -33.41 -4.86
CA PHE A 425 -49.38 -33.23 -5.73
C PHE A 425 -49.62 -34.47 -6.61
N ASN A 426 -48.59 -34.95 -7.31
CA ASN A 426 -48.67 -36.10 -8.21
C ASN A 426 -49.02 -37.38 -7.45
N THR A 427 -48.47 -37.56 -6.25
CA THR A 427 -48.78 -38.69 -5.37
C THR A 427 -50.23 -38.67 -4.91
N ALA A 428 -50.71 -37.50 -4.46
CA ALA A 428 -52.09 -37.34 -4.02
C ALA A 428 -53.09 -37.52 -5.18
N GLN A 429 -52.77 -36.99 -6.36
CA GLN A 429 -53.59 -37.15 -7.56
C GLN A 429 -53.71 -38.62 -7.95
N SER A 430 -52.59 -39.35 -7.98
CA SER A 430 -52.56 -40.79 -8.29
C SER A 430 -53.38 -41.60 -7.28
N ALA A 431 -53.25 -41.27 -5.98
CA ALA A 431 -54.03 -41.91 -4.92
C ALA A 431 -55.53 -41.63 -5.05
N ALA A 432 -55.92 -40.41 -5.43
CA ALA A 432 -57.32 -40.04 -5.67
C ALA A 432 -57.91 -40.79 -6.87
N MET A 433 -57.16 -40.89 -7.98
CA MET A 433 -57.57 -41.65 -9.17
C MET A 433 -57.74 -43.14 -8.86
N ALA A 434 -56.87 -43.71 -8.02
CA ALA A 434 -56.97 -45.09 -7.53
C ALA A 434 -58.02 -45.30 -6.42
N ARG A 435 -58.82 -44.27 -6.08
CA ARG A 435 -59.81 -44.27 -4.98
C ARG A 435 -59.24 -44.66 -3.61
N ARG A 436 -57.95 -44.39 -3.37
CA ARG A 436 -57.27 -44.66 -2.09
C ARG A 436 -57.43 -43.53 -1.07
N ILE A 437 -57.78 -42.32 -1.52
CA ILE A 437 -58.10 -41.19 -0.67
C ILE A 437 -59.44 -40.59 -1.06
N GLU A 438 -60.14 -40.00 -0.09
CA GLU A 438 -61.41 -39.33 -0.35
C GLU A 438 -61.20 -38.04 -1.17
N PRO A 439 -62.13 -37.69 -2.09
CA PRO A 439 -62.02 -36.47 -2.91
C PRO A 439 -61.87 -35.18 -2.09
N ILE A 440 -62.44 -35.14 -0.89
CA ILE A 440 -62.34 -33.98 0.02
C ILE A 440 -60.90 -33.84 0.53
N SER A 441 -60.26 -34.95 0.92
CA SER A 441 -58.87 -34.96 1.39
C SER A 441 -57.89 -34.53 0.27
N PHE A 442 -58.16 -34.97 -0.97
CA PHE A 442 -57.39 -34.49 -2.13
C PHE A 442 -57.58 -32.98 -2.37
N ALA A 443 -58.83 -32.48 -2.31
CA ALA A 443 -59.11 -31.05 -2.46
C ALA A 443 -58.44 -30.19 -1.38
N ASP A 444 -58.44 -30.65 -0.12
CA ASP A 444 -57.79 -29.93 0.97
C ASP A 444 -56.25 -29.95 0.81
N THR A 445 -55.68 -31.06 0.31
CA THR A 445 -54.25 -31.17 -0.04
C THR A 445 -53.87 -30.16 -1.13
N VAL A 446 -54.63 -30.11 -2.23
CA VAL A 446 -54.39 -29.17 -3.34
C VAL A 446 -54.51 -27.72 -2.86
N GLY A 447 -55.54 -27.39 -2.06
CA GLY A 447 -55.70 -26.05 -1.50
C GLY A 447 -54.51 -25.60 -0.64
N ASN A 448 -53.94 -26.51 0.16
CA ASN A 448 -52.74 -26.22 0.94
C ASN A 448 -51.51 -26.01 0.03
N ILE A 449 -51.35 -26.79 -1.04
CA ILE A 449 -50.28 -26.60 -2.03
C ILE A 449 -50.39 -25.22 -2.70
N VAL A 450 -51.59 -24.85 -3.17
CA VAL A 450 -51.84 -23.53 -3.77
C VAL A 450 -51.45 -22.40 -2.83
N SER A 451 -51.76 -22.51 -1.53
CA SER A 451 -51.36 -21.52 -0.52
C SER A 451 -49.84 -21.30 -0.47
N VAL A 452 -49.06 -22.39 -0.44
CA VAL A 452 -47.59 -22.31 -0.40
C VAL A 452 -47.03 -21.79 -1.73
N VAL A 453 -47.53 -22.27 -2.87
CA VAL A 453 -47.12 -21.80 -4.21
C VAL A 453 -47.37 -20.30 -4.38
N ASN A 454 -48.48 -19.78 -3.87
CA ASN A 454 -48.77 -18.34 -3.88
C ASN A 454 -47.73 -17.53 -3.10
N LYS A 455 -47.28 -18.01 -1.94
CA LYS A 455 -46.22 -17.34 -1.18
C LYS A 455 -44.91 -17.24 -1.97
N MET A 456 -44.57 -18.28 -2.74
CA MET A 456 -43.37 -18.28 -3.60
C MET A 456 -43.41 -17.18 -4.67
N THR A 457 -44.59 -16.78 -5.16
CA THR A 457 -44.70 -15.75 -6.22
C THR A 457 -44.22 -14.36 -5.79
N SER A 458 -44.17 -14.09 -4.48
CA SER A 458 -43.66 -12.84 -3.92
C SER A 458 -42.13 -12.77 -3.83
N ILE A 459 -41.45 -13.91 -4.00
CA ILE A 459 -39.98 -14.00 -3.97
C ILE A 459 -39.47 -13.62 -5.36
N ALA A 460 -38.54 -12.67 -5.46
CA ALA A 460 -37.86 -12.39 -6.71
C ALA A 460 -36.90 -13.55 -7.05
N MET A 461 -36.90 -13.99 -8.30
CA MET A 461 -36.22 -15.20 -8.77
C MET A 461 -35.90 -15.06 -10.25
N SER A 462 -35.06 -15.94 -10.79
CA SER A 462 -34.67 -15.89 -12.20
C SER A 462 -35.86 -16.08 -13.12
N ARG A 463 -35.68 -15.72 -14.39
CA ARG A 463 -36.72 -15.88 -15.42
C ARG A 463 -37.11 -17.35 -15.57
N GLU A 464 -36.13 -18.24 -15.54
CA GLU A 464 -36.28 -19.69 -15.71
C GLU A 464 -37.05 -20.29 -14.52
N ALA A 465 -36.64 -19.95 -13.29
CA ALA A 465 -37.33 -20.39 -12.07
C ALA A 465 -38.77 -19.87 -12.03
N ARG A 466 -38.97 -18.60 -12.41
CA ARG A 466 -40.30 -17.99 -12.47
C ARG A 466 -41.20 -18.67 -13.49
N GLN A 467 -40.70 -18.97 -14.68
CA GLN A 467 -41.46 -19.70 -15.70
C GLN A 467 -41.87 -21.09 -15.22
N ARG A 468 -40.96 -21.81 -14.55
CA ARG A 468 -41.27 -23.12 -13.97
C ARG A 468 -42.35 -23.01 -12.89
N LEU A 469 -42.24 -22.04 -11.99
CA LEU A 469 -43.23 -21.80 -10.94
C LEU A 469 -44.61 -21.48 -11.52
N VAL A 470 -44.68 -20.52 -12.45
CA VAL A 470 -45.94 -20.09 -13.07
C VAL A 470 -46.60 -21.24 -13.82
N ARG A 471 -45.85 -22.01 -14.62
CA ARG A 471 -46.41 -23.17 -15.35
C ARG A 471 -47.02 -24.22 -14.42
N ASN A 472 -46.31 -24.58 -13.34
CA ASN A 472 -46.84 -25.57 -12.38
C ASN A 472 -48.01 -24.99 -11.58
N LYS A 473 -47.94 -23.71 -11.23
CA LYS A 473 -49.03 -23.00 -10.57
C LYS A 473 -50.32 -23.04 -11.40
N GLU A 474 -50.25 -22.73 -12.71
CA GLU A 474 -51.41 -22.77 -13.61
C GLU A 474 -52.07 -24.16 -13.62
N ILE A 475 -51.28 -25.24 -13.66
CA ILE A 475 -51.78 -26.62 -13.61
C ILE A 475 -52.49 -26.90 -12.28
N ILE A 476 -51.86 -26.55 -11.16
CA ILE A 476 -52.39 -26.80 -9.82
C ILE A 476 -53.66 -25.96 -9.58
N ASP A 477 -53.68 -24.69 -10.00
CA ASP A 477 -54.83 -23.80 -9.87
C ASP A 477 -56.03 -24.31 -10.68
N ASN A 478 -55.82 -24.77 -11.92
CA ASN A 478 -56.88 -25.36 -12.74
C ASN A 478 -57.50 -26.59 -12.06
N VAL A 479 -56.69 -27.44 -11.44
CA VAL A 479 -57.18 -28.59 -10.67
C VAL A 479 -57.92 -28.15 -9.40
N ASP A 480 -57.39 -27.16 -8.68
CA ASP A 480 -58.03 -26.58 -7.49
C ASP A 480 -59.42 -25.98 -7.83
N GLU A 481 -59.54 -25.26 -8.94
CA GLU A 481 -60.82 -24.72 -9.42
C GLU A 481 -61.84 -25.81 -9.74
N GLN A 482 -61.41 -26.87 -10.43
CA GLN A 482 -62.25 -28.03 -10.69
C GLN A 482 -62.71 -28.68 -9.39
N LEU A 483 -61.80 -28.91 -8.44
CA LEU A 483 -62.12 -29.50 -7.14
C LEU A 483 -63.04 -28.61 -6.30
N LYS A 484 -62.84 -27.29 -6.29
CA LYS A 484 -63.74 -26.32 -5.65
C LYS A 484 -65.13 -26.36 -6.26
N SER A 485 -65.24 -26.46 -7.59
CA SER A 485 -66.53 -26.58 -8.28
C SER A 485 -67.26 -27.87 -7.89
N LEU A 486 -66.52 -28.98 -7.76
CA LEU A 486 -67.06 -30.27 -7.30
C LEU A 486 -67.47 -30.22 -5.83
N LYS A 487 -66.66 -29.63 -4.96
CA LYS A 487 -66.97 -29.42 -3.53
C LYS A 487 -68.21 -28.53 -3.37
N LYS A 488 -68.36 -27.49 -4.18
CA LYS A 488 -69.55 -26.62 -4.23
C LYS A 488 -70.79 -27.34 -4.76
N ARG A 489 -70.65 -28.21 -5.77
CA ARG A 489 -71.76 -29.07 -6.24
C ARG A 489 -72.19 -30.06 -5.17
N ALA A 490 -71.24 -30.64 -4.43
CA ALA A 490 -71.51 -31.54 -3.30
C ALA A 490 -72.20 -30.82 -2.13
N SER A 491 -71.66 -29.68 -1.66
CA SER A 491 -72.24 -28.92 -0.54
C SER A 491 -73.50 -28.13 -0.88
N GLY A 492 -73.73 -27.85 -2.17
CA GLY A 492 -74.90 -27.13 -2.68
C GLY A 492 -76.02 -28.01 -3.23
N GLY A 493 -75.88 -29.35 -3.25
CA GLY A 493 -76.88 -30.26 -3.80
C GLY A 493 -78.01 -30.59 -2.83
N CYS A 494 -79.26 -30.58 -3.29
CA CYS A 494 -80.37 -31.17 -2.54
C CYS A 494 -80.32 -32.70 -2.70
N TYR A 495 -79.47 -33.38 -1.93
CA TYR A 495 -79.25 -34.84 -2.00
C TYR A 495 -80.51 -35.69 -2.22
N VAL A 496 -81.58 -35.48 -1.43
CA VAL A 496 -82.84 -36.23 -1.56
C VAL A 496 -83.56 -35.90 -2.87
N ALA A 497 -83.57 -34.64 -3.28
CA ALA A 497 -84.21 -34.23 -4.53
C ALA A 497 -83.41 -34.72 -5.76
N THR A 498 -82.09 -34.61 -5.74
CA THR A 498 -81.22 -35.13 -6.82
C THR A 498 -81.30 -36.65 -6.95
N MET A 499 -81.44 -37.39 -5.83
CA MET A 499 -81.69 -38.84 -5.86
C MET A 499 -82.98 -39.16 -6.61
N VAL A 500 -84.05 -38.40 -6.38
CA VAL A 500 -85.39 -38.69 -6.90
C VAL A 500 -85.61 -38.20 -8.33
N TYR A 501 -85.02 -37.06 -8.69
CA TYR A 501 -85.15 -36.48 -10.04
C TYR A 501 -84.05 -36.95 -11.00
N GLY A 502 -83.00 -37.61 -10.49
CA GLY A 502 -81.94 -38.22 -11.29
C GLY A 502 -80.90 -37.24 -11.85
N ASP A 503 -81.15 -35.94 -11.78
CA ASP A 503 -80.25 -34.90 -12.31
C ASP A 503 -80.14 -33.71 -11.33
N TYR A 504 -78.91 -33.19 -11.19
CA TYR A 504 -78.60 -32.02 -10.38
C TYR A 504 -79.24 -30.75 -10.93
N ASP A 505 -79.37 -30.64 -12.26
CA ASP A 505 -79.93 -29.48 -12.95
C ASP A 505 -81.40 -29.64 -13.36
N HIS A 506 -82.08 -30.66 -12.83
CA HIS A 506 -83.52 -30.83 -13.02
C HIS A 506 -84.29 -29.59 -12.51
N PRO A 507 -85.30 -29.06 -13.24
CA PRO A 507 -86.00 -27.82 -12.89
C PRO A 507 -86.51 -27.77 -11.44
N ASN A 508 -87.10 -28.87 -10.95
CA ASN A 508 -87.58 -28.97 -9.58
C ASN A 508 -86.46 -28.94 -8.53
N VAL A 509 -85.28 -29.48 -8.84
CA VAL A 509 -84.10 -29.39 -7.95
C VAL A 509 -83.58 -27.95 -7.89
N VAL A 510 -83.60 -27.23 -9.02
CA VAL A 510 -83.22 -25.81 -9.06
C VAL A 510 -84.15 -24.95 -8.22
N VAL A 511 -85.47 -25.16 -8.31
CA VAL A 511 -86.47 -24.48 -7.46
C VAL A 511 -86.21 -24.72 -5.98
N LEU A 512 -85.98 -25.97 -5.57
CA LEU A 512 -85.70 -26.32 -4.17
C LEU A 512 -84.39 -25.68 -3.66
N ARG A 513 -83.35 -25.66 -4.50
CA ARG A 513 -82.09 -24.96 -4.18
C ARG A 513 -82.31 -23.47 -4.00
N ARG A 514 -83.09 -22.83 -4.89
CA ARG A 514 -83.44 -21.41 -4.79
C ARG A 514 -84.19 -21.12 -3.48
N PHE A 515 -85.22 -21.90 -3.16
CA PHE A 515 -85.97 -21.75 -1.91
C PHE A 515 -85.09 -21.93 -0.66
N ARG A 516 -84.16 -22.90 -0.69
CA ARG A 516 -83.16 -23.07 0.38
C ARG A 516 -82.33 -21.79 0.56
N ASP A 517 -81.82 -21.26 -0.55
CA ASP A 517 -80.85 -20.16 -0.53
C ASP A 517 -81.50 -18.81 -0.25
N THR A 518 -82.71 -18.55 -0.76
CA THR A 518 -83.37 -17.23 -0.65
C THR A 518 -84.37 -17.13 0.50
N THR A 519 -84.86 -18.25 1.03
CA THR A 519 -85.92 -18.25 2.06
C THR A 519 -85.45 -18.91 3.35
N LEU A 520 -84.98 -20.17 3.28
CA LEU A 520 -84.54 -20.91 4.47
C LEU A 520 -83.26 -20.33 5.08
N SER A 521 -82.28 -19.94 4.27
CA SER A 521 -80.99 -19.44 4.76
C SER A 521 -81.10 -18.12 5.56
N CYS A 522 -82.16 -17.34 5.31
CA CYS A 522 -82.38 -16.03 5.93
C CYS A 522 -82.74 -16.11 7.41
N THR A 523 -83.29 -17.23 7.89
CA THR A 523 -83.74 -17.40 9.29
C THR A 523 -82.81 -18.30 10.10
N ALA A 524 -82.70 -18.06 11.42
CA ALA A 524 -81.88 -18.91 12.30
C ALA A 524 -82.38 -20.37 12.32
N ALA A 525 -83.70 -20.56 12.34
CA ALA A 525 -84.34 -21.87 12.26
C ALA A 525 -84.05 -22.56 10.91
N GLY A 526 -84.16 -21.85 9.79
CA GLY A 526 -83.84 -22.42 8.48
C GLY A 526 -82.36 -22.76 8.31
N ARG A 527 -81.42 -21.97 8.87
CA ARG A 527 -79.99 -22.35 8.94
C ARG A 527 -79.73 -23.58 9.80
N ALA A 528 -80.50 -23.80 10.88
CA ALA A 528 -80.42 -25.02 11.67
C ALA A 528 -80.96 -26.23 10.89
N PHE A 529 -82.10 -26.08 10.21
CA PHE A 529 -82.67 -27.11 9.33
C PHE A 529 -81.72 -27.54 8.22
N ILE A 530 -81.11 -26.58 7.51
CA ILE A 530 -80.12 -26.85 6.47
C ILE A 530 -78.96 -27.69 7.04
N ARG A 531 -78.42 -27.31 8.21
CA ARG A 531 -77.32 -28.06 8.85
C ARG A 531 -77.70 -29.51 9.15
N VAL A 532 -78.89 -29.75 9.71
CA VAL A 532 -79.40 -31.11 9.99
C VAL A 532 -79.61 -31.89 8.69
N TYR A 533 -80.21 -31.25 7.68
CA TYR A 533 -80.42 -31.85 6.37
C TYR A 533 -79.10 -32.33 5.75
N TYR A 534 -78.07 -31.49 5.72
CA TYR A 534 -76.77 -31.85 5.16
C TYR A 534 -76.01 -32.89 6.02
N ALA A 535 -76.27 -32.96 7.33
CA ALA A 535 -75.67 -33.98 8.20
C ALA A 535 -76.25 -35.38 7.99
N ILE A 536 -77.56 -35.48 7.70
CA ILE A 536 -78.28 -36.77 7.67
C ILE A 536 -78.50 -37.26 6.23
N SER A 537 -78.83 -36.35 5.32
CA SER A 537 -79.29 -36.68 3.96
C SER A 537 -78.31 -37.51 3.12
N PRO A 538 -76.96 -37.37 3.20
CA PRO A 538 -76.06 -38.19 2.37
C PRO A 538 -76.11 -39.68 2.72
N ARG A 539 -76.17 -40.00 4.03
CA ARG A 539 -76.28 -41.38 4.52
C ARG A 539 -77.65 -41.97 4.20
N LEU A 540 -78.70 -41.17 4.33
CA LEU A 540 -80.06 -41.56 3.97
C LEU A 540 -80.14 -41.90 2.47
N VAL A 541 -79.60 -41.05 1.60
CA VAL A 541 -79.60 -41.28 0.15
C VAL A 541 -78.76 -42.51 -0.21
N ALA A 542 -77.60 -42.72 0.40
CA ALA A 542 -76.79 -43.92 0.15
C ALA A 542 -77.55 -45.23 0.45
N LEU A 543 -78.40 -45.25 1.48
CA LEU A 543 -79.22 -46.40 1.83
C LEU A 543 -80.44 -46.59 0.89
N LEU A 544 -81.00 -45.50 0.38
CA LEU A 544 -82.28 -45.49 -0.34
C LEU A 544 -82.15 -45.40 -1.88
N LYS A 545 -80.95 -45.15 -2.40
CA LYS A 545 -80.75 -44.88 -3.84
C LYS A 545 -81.17 -46.03 -4.76
N GLU A 546 -81.06 -47.28 -4.33
CA GLU A 546 -81.39 -48.46 -5.16
C GLU A 546 -82.83 -48.97 -5.00
N GLN A 547 -83.68 -48.26 -4.24
CA GLN A 547 -85.04 -48.69 -3.90
C GLN A 547 -86.09 -47.85 -4.65
N ASP A 548 -86.41 -48.22 -5.89
CA ASP A 548 -87.30 -47.46 -6.80
C ASP A 548 -88.71 -47.19 -6.21
N TRP A 549 -89.20 -48.07 -5.34
CA TRP A 549 -90.52 -47.93 -4.72
C TRP A 549 -90.59 -46.75 -3.73
N ILE A 550 -89.45 -46.32 -3.18
CA ILE A 550 -89.34 -45.19 -2.25
C ILE A 550 -89.24 -43.86 -3.02
N HIS A 551 -88.72 -43.89 -4.26
CA HIS A 551 -88.52 -42.67 -5.04
C HIS A 551 -89.85 -42.05 -5.49
N ARG A 552 -90.84 -42.87 -5.86
CA ARG A 552 -92.16 -42.41 -6.31
C ARG A 552 -92.92 -41.55 -5.29
N PRO A 553 -93.12 -41.97 -4.02
CA PRO A 553 -93.83 -41.15 -3.03
C PRO A 553 -93.05 -39.89 -2.66
N ILE A 554 -91.72 -39.96 -2.55
CA ILE A 554 -90.89 -38.77 -2.28
C ILE A 554 -90.98 -37.79 -3.45
N ARG A 555 -90.97 -38.28 -4.70
CA ARG A 555 -91.16 -37.44 -5.89
C ARG A 555 -92.49 -36.71 -5.88
N TYR A 556 -93.57 -37.41 -5.55
CA TYR A 556 -94.90 -36.81 -5.46
C TYR A 556 -94.96 -35.68 -4.42
N LEU A 557 -94.36 -35.89 -3.23
CA LEU A 557 -94.29 -34.87 -2.19
C LEU A 557 -93.44 -33.67 -2.61
N LEU A 558 -92.27 -33.93 -3.20
CA LEU A 558 -91.39 -32.87 -3.70
C LEU A 558 -92.05 -32.09 -4.83
N ASP A 559 -92.73 -32.74 -5.78
CA ASP A 559 -93.44 -32.10 -6.90
C ASP A 559 -94.62 -31.23 -6.44
N ARG A 560 -95.28 -31.60 -5.36
CA ARG A 560 -96.34 -30.78 -4.75
C ARG A 560 -95.73 -29.60 -4.00
N PHE A 561 -94.65 -29.82 -3.28
CA PHE A 561 -93.95 -28.78 -2.55
C PHE A 561 -93.32 -27.75 -3.49
N THR A 562 -92.66 -28.18 -4.57
CA THR A 562 -92.11 -27.28 -5.59
C THR A 562 -93.17 -26.43 -6.24
N ARG A 563 -94.36 -26.96 -6.54
CA ARG A 563 -95.48 -26.17 -7.07
C ARG A 563 -96.02 -25.09 -6.12
N CYS A 564 -95.80 -25.24 -4.81
CA CYS A 564 -96.20 -24.23 -3.83
C CYS A 564 -95.15 -23.14 -3.59
N ILE A 565 -93.89 -23.39 -3.92
CA ILE A 565 -92.75 -22.49 -3.63
C ILE A 565 -92.05 -21.96 -4.88
N ALA A 566 -92.29 -22.56 -6.05
CA ALA A 566 -91.92 -22.03 -7.36
C ALA A 566 -92.76 -20.79 -7.67
#